data_AF-A0A2V9MPU1-F1
#
_entry.id   AF-A0A2V9MPU1-F1
#
_cell.length_a   1.000
_cell.length_b   1.000
_cell.length_c   1.000
_cell.angle_alpha   90.00
_cell.angle_beta   90.00
_cell.angle_gamma   90.00
#
_symmetry.space_group_name_H-M   'P 1'
#
loop_
_entity.id
_entity.type
_entity.pdbx_description
1 polymer ?
#
loop_
_entity_poly.entity_id
_entity_poly.type
_entity_poly.pdbx_seq_one_letter_code
_entity_poly.pdbx_strand_id
1 'polypeptide(L)'
;RPERDRTAEDTAPTEDPVIIRIANRLGVHPAVVCVKWAVQRGQVPIPFSTNRNHYLGNLEGVVGEPLTEFEMREISKIDRNCRLIKGQVFLWKEGQSWEDLWDVTGEITPA
;
A
#
# COMPACT_ATOMS: atom_id res chain seq x y z
N ARG A 1 3.11 3.22 10.58
CA ARG A 1 4.21 4.15 10.25
C ARG A 1 4.34 5.17 11.39
N PRO A 2 5.54 5.38 11.96
CA PRO A 2 5.80 6.47 12.90
C PRO A 2 5.35 7.83 12.36
N GLU A 3 5.03 8.78 13.23
CA GLU A 3 4.56 10.12 12.83
C GLU A 3 5.58 10.85 11.94
N ARG A 4 6.87 10.76 12.27
CA ARG A 4 7.98 11.32 11.48
C ARG A 4 8.02 10.85 10.01
N ASP A 5 7.42 9.70 9.71
CA ASP A 5 7.44 9.08 8.38
C ASP A 5 6.18 9.43 7.55
N ARG A 6 5.27 10.26 8.07
CA ARG A 6 4.00 10.64 7.44
C ARG A 6 4.01 12.10 6.98
N THR A 7 3.23 12.39 5.94
CA THR A 7 2.88 13.76 5.53
C THR A 7 1.36 13.94 5.54
N ALA A 8 0.86 15.17 5.55
CA ALA A 8 -0.59 15.44 5.63
C ALA A 8 -1.35 14.93 4.39
N GLU A 9 -0.66 14.82 3.26
CA GLU A 9 -1.17 14.40 1.96
C GLU A 9 -1.09 12.87 1.76
N ASP A 10 -0.57 12.13 2.76
CA ASP A 10 -0.48 10.67 2.66
C ASP A 10 -1.86 10.02 2.60
N THR A 11 -1.99 9.08 1.67
CA THR A 11 -3.20 8.28 1.55
C THR A 11 -3.24 7.13 2.56
N ALA A 12 -4.45 6.65 2.86
CA ALA A 12 -4.69 5.47 3.67
C ALA A 12 -5.43 4.42 2.82
N PRO A 13 -4.74 3.43 2.24
CA PRO A 13 -5.36 2.45 1.34
C PRO A 13 -6.55 1.70 1.94
N THR A 14 -6.51 1.40 3.24
CA THR A 14 -7.58 0.69 3.95
C THR A 14 -8.83 1.54 4.21
N GLU A 15 -8.74 2.85 3.99
CA GLU A 15 -9.85 3.80 4.16
C GLU A 15 -10.46 4.22 2.80
N ASP A 16 -9.87 3.78 1.68
CA ASP A 16 -10.40 4.11 0.37
C ASP A 16 -11.79 3.48 0.16
N PRO A 17 -12.80 4.24 -0.30
CA PRO A 17 -14.16 3.74 -0.49
C PRO A 17 -14.27 2.52 -1.43
N VAL A 18 -13.40 2.40 -2.43
CA VAL A 18 -13.36 1.24 -3.33
C VAL A 18 -12.93 0.00 -2.54
N ILE A 19 -11.88 0.13 -1.73
CA ILE A 19 -11.36 -0.97 -0.90
C ILE A 19 -12.38 -1.39 0.15
N ILE A 20 -13.01 -0.44 0.84
CA ILE A 20 -14.05 -0.72 1.85
C ILE A 20 -15.24 -1.44 1.22
N ARG A 21 -15.73 -0.99 0.06
CA ARG A 21 -16.86 -1.62 -0.64
C ARG A 21 -16.57 -3.08 -0.99
N ILE A 22 -15.38 -3.35 -1.53
CA ILE A 22 -14.95 -4.70 -1.89
C ILE A 22 -14.80 -5.58 -0.64
N ALA A 23 -14.22 -5.03 0.42
CA ALA A 23 -14.06 -5.72 1.69
C ALA A 23 -15.41 -6.15 2.28
N ASN A 24 -16.41 -5.26 2.23
CA ASN A 24 -17.78 -5.55 2.66
C ASN A 24 -18.42 -6.66 1.82
N ARG A 25 -18.24 -6.65 0.49
CA ARG A 25 -18.75 -7.70 -0.39
C ARG A 25 -18.16 -9.07 -0.06
N LEU A 26 -16.84 -9.11 0.19
CA LEU A 26 -16.11 -10.33 0.50
C LEU A 26 -16.23 -10.76 1.98
N GLY A 27 -16.81 -9.92 2.85
CA GLY A 27 -16.90 -10.20 4.28
C GLY A 27 -15.54 -10.24 4.99
N VAL A 28 -14.56 -9.47 4.52
CA VAL A 28 -13.19 -9.44 5.07
C VAL A 28 -12.78 -8.04 5.53
N HIS A 29 -11.68 -7.94 6.26
CA HIS A 29 -11.10 -6.64 6.63
C HIS A 29 -10.47 -5.94 5.39
N PRO A 30 -10.55 -4.60 5.24
CA PRO A 30 -9.97 -3.86 4.12
C PRO A 30 -8.50 -4.19 3.80
N ALA A 31 -7.68 -4.42 4.83
CA ALA A 31 -6.28 -4.83 4.65
C ALA A 31 -6.12 -6.13 3.84
N VAL A 32 -7.05 -7.08 3.98
CA VAL A 32 -7.06 -8.35 3.23
C VAL A 32 -7.26 -8.10 1.73
N VAL A 33 -8.09 -7.13 1.37
CA VAL A 33 -8.29 -6.72 -0.03
C VAL A 33 -6.98 -6.17 -0.62
N CYS A 34 -6.24 -5.35 0.12
CA CYS A 34 -4.93 -4.85 -0.32
C CYS A 34 -3.91 -5.98 -0.54
N VAL A 35 -3.89 -6.99 0.35
CA VAL A 35 -3.02 -8.17 0.20
C VAL A 35 -3.44 -9.00 -1.00
N LYS A 36 -4.74 -9.27 -1.17
CA LYS A 36 -5.28 -10.04 -2.30
C LYS A 36 -5.01 -9.37 -3.64
N TRP A 37 -5.12 -8.05 -3.72
CA TRP A 37 -4.73 -7.25 -4.88
C TRP A 37 -3.27 -7.48 -5.28
N ALA A 38 -2.35 -7.42 -4.32
CA ALA A 38 -0.94 -7.68 -4.58
C ALA A 38 -0.70 -9.11 -5.12
N VAL A 39 -1.29 -10.12 -4.47
CA VAL A 39 -1.17 -11.52 -4.88
C VAL A 39 -1.71 -11.76 -6.29
N GLN A 40 -2.90 -11.22 -6.62
CA GLN A 40 -3.50 -11.39 -7.95
C GLN A 40 -2.71 -10.69 -9.06
N ARG A 41 -1.88 -9.69 -8.74
CA ARG A 41 -0.91 -9.10 -9.67
C ARG A 41 0.42 -9.87 -9.77
N GLY A 42 0.52 -11.04 -9.13
CA GLY A 42 1.72 -11.87 -9.12
C GLY A 42 2.80 -11.41 -8.12
N GLN A 43 2.46 -10.55 -7.16
CA GLN A 43 3.39 -10.10 -6.13
C GLN A 43 3.34 -11.03 -4.90
N VAL A 44 4.44 -11.08 -4.15
CA VAL A 44 4.52 -11.82 -2.87
C VAL A 44 4.49 -10.80 -1.71
N PRO A 45 3.32 -10.43 -1.18
CA PRO A 45 3.23 -9.47 -0.08
C PRO A 45 3.76 -10.06 1.23
N ILE A 46 4.37 -9.20 2.06
CA ILE A 46 4.92 -9.53 3.39
C ILE A 46 4.16 -8.79 4.50
N PRO A 47 2.87 -9.11 4.76
CA PRO A 47 2.09 -8.42 5.78
C PRO A 47 2.64 -8.72 7.17
N PHE A 48 2.90 -7.66 7.95
CA PHE A 48 3.38 -7.78 9.32
C PHE A 48 2.23 -7.69 10.33
N SER A 49 2.17 -8.63 11.26
CA SER A 49 1.34 -8.51 12.47
C SER A 49 1.81 -9.42 13.58
N THR A 50 1.57 -9.03 14.83
CA THR A 50 1.76 -9.87 16.01
C THR A 50 0.46 -10.54 16.48
N ASN A 51 -0.69 -10.20 15.88
CA ASN A 51 -2.00 -10.74 16.25
C ASN A 51 -2.40 -11.92 15.36
N ARG A 52 -2.76 -13.04 16.00
CA ARG A 52 -3.18 -14.29 15.34
C ARG A 52 -4.29 -14.15 14.32
N ASN A 53 -5.29 -13.36 14.65
CA ASN A 53 -6.45 -13.22 13.78
C ASN A 53 -6.08 -12.50 12.48
N HIS A 54 -5.07 -11.62 12.50
CA HIS A 54 -4.66 -10.87 11.30
C HIS A 54 -3.93 -11.75 10.29
N TYR A 55 -2.94 -12.54 10.71
CA TYR A 55 -2.23 -13.41 9.76
C TYR A 55 -3.11 -14.55 9.25
N LEU A 56 -3.98 -15.12 10.11
CA LEU A 56 -4.96 -16.11 9.64
C LEU A 56 -5.91 -15.50 8.60
N GLY A 57 -6.50 -14.34 8.90
CA GLY A 57 -7.41 -13.66 7.97
C GLY A 57 -6.75 -13.25 6.66
N ASN A 58 -5.47 -12.87 6.67
CA ASN A 58 -4.72 -12.60 5.44
C ASN A 58 -4.55 -13.87 4.59
N LEU A 59 -4.20 -15.01 5.21
CA LEU A 59 -4.00 -16.28 4.50
C LEU A 59 -5.32 -16.81 3.94
N GLU A 60 -6.36 -16.91 4.76
CA GLU A 60 -7.71 -17.34 4.36
C GLU A 60 -8.27 -16.42 3.28
N GLY A 61 -8.12 -15.12 3.48
CA GLY A 61 -8.54 -14.10 2.53
C GLY A 61 -7.89 -14.32 1.17
N VAL A 62 -6.57 -14.47 1.09
CA VAL A 62 -5.86 -14.66 -0.18
C VAL A 62 -6.31 -15.91 -0.93
N VAL A 63 -6.50 -17.05 -0.25
CA VAL A 63 -6.91 -18.31 -0.88
C VAL A 63 -8.41 -18.44 -1.13
N GLY A 64 -9.23 -17.59 -0.49
CA GLY A 64 -10.68 -17.53 -0.68
C GLY A 64 -11.10 -16.85 -1.98
N GLU A 65 -12.37 -16.43 -2.04
CA GLU A 65 -12.99 -15.82 -3.23
C GLU A 65 -12.12 -14.68 -3.82
N PRO A 66 -11.79 -14.69 -5.12
CA PRO A 66 -10.90 -13.70 -5.72
C PRO A 66 -11.58 -12.33 -5.89
N LEU A 67 -10.77 -11.30 -6.08
CA LEU A 67 -11.22 -10.04 -6.66
C LEU A 67 -11.64 -10.30 -8.10
N THR A 68 -12.80 -9.79 -8.47
CA THR A 68 -13.28 -9.85 -9.85
C THR A 68 -12.43 -8.95 -10.76
N GLU A 69 -12.41 -9.25 -12.06
CA GLU A 69 -11.75 -8.39 -13.06
C GLU A 69 -12.24 -6.93 -13.02
N PHE A 70 -13.51 -6.71 -12.70
CA PHE A 70 -14.06 -5.38 -12.54
C PHE A 70 -13.46 -4.67 -11.32
N GLU A 71 -13.41 -5.32 -10.17
CA GLU A 71 -12.80 -4.76 -8.96
C GLU A 71 -11.30 -4.52 -9.12
N MET A 72 -10.61 -5.43 -9.82
CA MET A 72 -9.21 -5.25 -10.15
C MET A 72 -9.00 -3.95 -10.92
N ARG A 73 -9.84 -3.66 -11.92
CA ARG A 73 -9.81 -2.39 -12.66
C ARG A 73 -10.21 -1.17 -11.83
N GLU A 74 -11.09 -1.31 -10.86
CA GLU A 74 -11.47 -0.21 -9.97
C GLU A 74 -10.31 0.15 -9.04
N ILE A 75 -9.64 -0.84 -8.45
CA ILE A 75 -8.46 -0.63 -7.61
C ILE A 75 -7.32 0.03 -8.41
N SER A 76 -7.13 -0.32 -9.69
CA SER A 76 -6.08 0.31 -10.50
C SER A 76 -6.32 1.79 -10.78
N LYS A 77 -7.55 2.30 -10.65
CA LYS A 77 -7.90 3.71 -10.93
C LYS A 77 -7.75 4.62 -9.72
N ILE A 78 -7.60 4.07 -8.51
CA ILE A 78 -7.49 4.87 -7.27
C ILE A 78 -6.05 5.18 -6.90
N ASP A 79 -5.08 4.96 -7.79
CA ASP A 79 -3.70 5.39 -7.57
C ASP A 79 -3.65 6.91 -7.37
N ARG A 80 -2.93 7.33 -6.34
CA ARG A 80 -2.76 8.73 -5.94
C ARG A 80 -1.34 9.22 -6.15
N ASN A 81 -0.49 8.43 -6.82
CA ASN A 81 0.93 8.72 -6.99
C ASN A 81 1.62 9.04 -5.63
N CYS A 82 1.25 8.30 -4.59
CA CYS A 82 1.62 8.56 -3.20
C CYS A 82 2.60 7.50 -2.69
N ARG A 83 3.85 7.90 -2.44
CA ARG A 83 4.84 7.05 -1.80
C ARG A 83 4.72 7.14 -0.28
N LEU A 84 4.32 6.03 0.35
CA LEU A 84 4.13 5.96 1.80
C LEU A 84 5.44 5.85 2.61
N ILE A 85 6.52 5.37 1.98
CA ILE A 85 7.86 5.25 2.56
C ILE A 85 8.79 6.15 1.74
N LYS A 86 8.92 7.41 2.16
CA LYS A 86 9.71 8.43 1.45
C LYS A 86 11.19 8.42 1.84
N GLY A 87 11.51 7.97 3.06
CA GLY A 87 12.90 7.82 3.51
C GLY A 87 13.54 9.11 4.02
N GLN A 88 12.75 10.11 4.42
CA GLN A 88 13.21 11.41 4.92
C GLN A 88 14.23 11.33 6.08
N VAL A 89 14.24 10.23 6.84
CA VAL A 89 15.24 9.96 7.89
C VAL A 89 16.64 9.66 7.34
N PHE A 90 16.74 9.40 6.04
CA PHE A 90 17.99 9.16 5.33
C PHE A 90 18.43 10.40 4.55
N LEU A 91 17.89 11.59 4.79
CA LEU A 91 18.43 12.82 4.20
C LEU A 91 19.71 13.23 4.92
N TRP A 92 20.78 13.51 4.17
CA TRP A 92 22.10 13.86 4.74
C TRP A 92 22.64 15.22 4.27
N LYS A 93 22.04 15.81 3.25
CA LYS A 93 22.43 17.14 2.72
C LYS A 93 21.45 18.21 3.14
N GLU A 94 21.98 19.41 3.37
CA GLU A 94 21.15 20.60 3.57
C GLU A 94 20.33 20.90 2.31
N GLY A 95 19.04 21.19 2.48
CA GLY A 95 18.13 21.49 1.37
C GLY A 95 17.68 20.29 0.54
N GLN A 96 18.12 19.06 0.88
CA GLN A 96 17.71 17.85 0.18
C GLN A 96 16.24 17.51 0.46
N SER A 97 15.50 17.15 -0.58
CA SER A 97 14.13 16.67 -0.45
C SER A 97 14.08 15.13 -0.52
N TRP A 98 12.97 14.52 -0.13
CA TRP A 98 12.86 13.06 -0.18
C TRP A 98 12.83 12.54 -1.63
N GLU A 99 12.35 13.35 -2.58
CA GLU A 99 12.32 13.06 -4.00
C GLU A 99 13.72 12.78 -4.56
N ASP A 100 14.73 13.47 -4.04
CA ASP A 100 16.14 13.28 -4.39
C ASP A 100 16.66 11.87 -4.05
N LEU A 101 15.99 11.14 -3.14
CA LEU A 101 16.35 9.76 -2.77
C LEU A 101 15.82 8.72 -3.77
N TRP A 102 14.90 9.11 -4.65
CA TRP A 102 14.17 8.20 -5.53
C TRP A 102 14.32 8.52 -7.02
N ASP A 103 15.17 9.49 -7.37
CA ASP A 103 15.46 9.92 -8.75
C ASP A 103 14.16 10.06 -9.57
N VAL A 104 13.18 10.79 -9.05
CA VAL A 104 11.82 10.85 -9.63
C VAL A 104 11.80 11.36 -11.08
N THR A 105 12.82 12.13 -11.47
CA THR A 105 13.05 12.65 -12.83
C THR A 105 13.87 11.71 -13.72
N GLY A 106 14.39 10.61 -13.16
CA GLY A 106 15.33 9.70 -13.82
C GLY A 106 16.79 10.17 -13.81
N GLU A 107 17.08 11.30 -13.17
CA GLU A 107 18.45 11.79 -12.96
C GLU A 107 18.91 11.45 -11.54
N ILE A 108 20.11 10.87 -11.42
CA ILE A 108 20.69 10.50 -10.13
C ILE A 108 21.10 11.77 -9.39
N THR A 109 20.60 11.96 -8.16
CA THR A 109 21.04 13.06 -7.32
C THR A 109 22.55 12.98 -7.06
N PRO A 110 23.35 14.00 -7.43
CA PRO A 110 24.79 13.97 -7.25
C PRO A 110 25.22 13.78 -5.79
N ALA A 111 26.38 13.16 -5.59
CA ALA A 111 27.00 12.88 -4.29
C ALA A 111 27.33 14.13 -3.48
#